data_AF-A0A7G9FIY6-F1
#
_entry.id   AF-A0A7G9FIY6-F1
#
_cell.length_a   1.000
_cell.length_b   1.000
_cell.length_c   1.000
_cell.angle_alpha   90.00
_cell.angle_beta   90.00
_cell.angle_gamma   90.00
#
_symmetry.space_group_name_H-M   'P 1'
#
loop_
_entity.id
_entity.type
_entity.pdbx_description
1 polymer ?
#
loop_
_entity_poly.entity_id
_entity_poly.type
_entity_poly.pdbx_seq_one_letter_code
_entity_poly.pdbx_strand_id
1 'polypeptide(L)'
;MLQETIYDNRELSWLKFNKRVLEEAVDENNPLCERLSFVSIFQSNLDEFLMVRVGSLDAGKDSKVRENKTNLTCQEQLDRIIVKENDPVIKARILDDFECMRRLTRATRHMHR
;
A
#
# COMPACT_ATOMS: atom_id res chain seq x y z
N MET A 1 27.87 0.65 17.96
CA MET A 1 27.37 -0.42 17.07
C MET A 1 25.86 -0.25 16.99
N LEU A 2 25.35 0.27 15.89
CA LEU A 2 23.91 0.31 15.67
C LEU A 2 23.48 -1.12 15.38
N GLN A 3 22.65 -1.72 16.23
CA GLN A 3 21.98 -2.98 15.93
C GLN A 3 21.19 -2.77 14.63
N GLU A 4 21.66 -3.33 13.53
CA GLU A 4 20.83 -3.49 12.34
C GLU A 4 19.67 -4.40 12.74
N THR A 5 18.50 -3.79 12.92
CA THR A 5 17.27 -4.53 13.16
C THR A 5 16.96 -5.34 11.91
N ILE A 6 17.25 -6.64 11.95
CA ILE A 6 17.00 -7.62 10.88
C ILE A 6 15.49 -7.71 10.54
N TYR A 7 14.62 -7.18 11.41
CA TYR A 7 13.18 -7.16 11.23
C TYR A 7 12.69 -5.75 10.87
N ASP A 8 12.31 -5.57 9.60
CA ASP A 8 11.59 -4.40 9.13
C ASP A 8 10.15 -4.44 9.70
N ASN A 9 9.56 -3.28 10.00
CA ASN A 9 8.17 -3.23 10.49
C ASN A 9 7.22 -3.91 9.49
N ARG A 10 6.25 -4.69 10.00
CA ARG A 10 5.40 -5.58 9.18
C ARG A 10 4.57 -4.77 8.18
N GLU A 11 4.11 -3.60 8.60
CA GLU A 11 3.27 -2.68 7.86
C GLU A 11 4.11 -2.03 6.74
N LEU A 12 5.36 -1.67 7.02
CA LEU A 12 6.30 -1.21 6.00
C LEU A 12 6.64 -2.30 4.97
N SER A 13 6.80 -3.55 5.42
CA SER A 13 7.03 -4.70 4.54
C SER A 13 5.82 -4.96 3.65
N TRP A 14 4.62 -4.79 4.19
CA TRP A 14 3.36 -4.90 3.45
C TRP A 14 3.25 -3.81 2.37
N LEU A 15 3.55 -2.55 2.71
CA LEU A 15 3.56 -1.46 1.73
C LEU A 15 4.56 -1.71 0.60
N LYS A 16 5.76 -2.23 0.91
CA LYS A 16 6.76 -2.62 -0.11
C LYS A 16 6.22 -3.74 -1.02
N PHE A 17 5.53 -4.73 -0.46
CA PHE A 17 4.90 -5.78 -1.25
C PHE A 17 3.84 -5.21 -2.18
N ASN A 18 2.91 -4.39 -1.68
CA ASN A 18 1.83 -3.85 -2.50
C ASN A 18 2.36 -2.90 -3.58
N LYS A 19 3.49 -2.23 -3.32
CA LYS A 19 4.24 -1.45 -4.32
C LYS A 19 4.66 -2.29 -5.53
N ARG A 20 5.08 -3.55 -5.33
CA ARG A 20 5.45 -4.44 -6.45
C ARG A 20 4.24 -4.87 -7.28
N VAL A 21 3.08 -5.08 -6.66
CA VAL A 21 1.82 -5.38 -7.37
C VAL A 21 1.46 -4.24 -8.33
N LEU A 22 1.66 -2.99 -7.90
CA LEU A 22 1.44 -1.84 -8.75
C LEU A 22 2.45 -1.74 -9.92
N GLU A 23 3.70 -2.14 -9.69
CA GLU A 23 4.73 -2.16 -10.75
C GLU A 23 4.32 -3.09 -11.90
N GLU A 24 3.71 -4.24 -11.60
CA GLU A 24 3.16 -5.16 -12.60
C GLU A 24 1.95 -4.58 -13.36
N ALA A 25 1.16 -3.72 -12.72
CA ALA A 25 0.00 -3.08 -13.36
C ALA A 25 0.40 -2.03 -14.42
N VAL A 26 1.55 -1.38 -14.23
CA VAL A 26 2.05 -0.34 -15.15
C VAL A 26 3.01 -0.87 -16.21
N ASP A 27 3.54 -2.08 -16.04
CA ASP A 27 4.42 -2.71 -17.03
C ASP A 27 3.69 -2.95 -18.36
N GLU A 28 4.18 -2.32 -19.43
CA GLU A 28 3.60 -2.44 -20.77
C GLU A 28 3.91 -3.79 -21.45
N ASN A 29 4.85 -4.57 -20.90
CA ASN A 29 5.12 -5.93 -21.34
C ASN A 29 4.03 -6.92 -20.90
N ASN A 30 3.26 -6.58 -19.86
CA ASN A 30 2.13 -7.37 -19.41
C ASN A 30 0.90 -7.11 -20.30
N PRO A 31 0.14 -8.16 -20.70
CA PRO A 31 -1.12 -8.00 -21.41
C PRO A 31 -2.09 -7.07 -20.68
N LEU A 32 -2.90 -6.30 -21.43
CA LEU A 32 -3.81 -5.30 -20.87
C LEU A 32 -4.75 -5.88 -19.79
N CYS A 33 -5.28 -7.09 -20.00
CA CYS A 33 -6.17 -7.75 -19.04
C CYS A 33 -5.43 -8.16 -17.76
N GLU A 34 -4.17 -8.55 -17.84
CA GLU A 34 -3.35 -8.89 -16.67
C GLU A 34 -3.04 -7.64 -15.85
N ARG A 35 -2.69 -6.54 -16.53
CA ARG A 35 -2.50 -5.23 -15.91
C ARG A 35 -3.75 -4.76 -15.16
N LEU A 36 -4.93 -4.89 -15.78
CA LEU A 36 -6.22 -4.61 -15.13
C LEU A 36 -6.46 -5.49 -13.89
N SER A 37 -6.03 -6.74 -13.95
CA SER A 37 -6.14 -7.67 -12.82
C SER A 37 -5.22 -7.25 -11.66
N PHE A 38 -3.99 -6.84 -11.95
CA PHE A 38 -3.08 -6.29 -10.95
C PHE A 38 -3.61 -5.02 -10.28
N VAL A 39 -4.28 -4.13 -11.02
CA VAL A 39 -4.95 -2.96 -10.43
C VAL A 39 -6.05 -3.37 -9.46
N SER A 40 -6.89 -4.34 -9.83
CA SER A 40 -7.95 -4.86 -8.95
C SER A 40 -7.39 -5.51 -7.67
N ILE A 41 -6.31 -6.28 -7.80
CA ILE A 41 -5.59 -6.90 -6.68
C ILE A 41 -5.00 -5.82 -5.76
N PHE A 42 -4.33 -4.83 -6.34
CA PHE A 42 -3.74 -3.72 -5.58
C PHE A 42 -4.79 -2.97 -4.76
N GLN A 43 -5.93 -2.64 -5.36
CA GLN A 43 -7.03 -1.95 -4.68
C GLN A 43 -7.60 -2.78 -3.54
N SER A 44 -7.89 -4.06 -3.78
CA SER A 44 -8.40 -4.98 -2.75
C SER A 44 -7.43 -5.11 -1.57
N ASN A 45 -6.13 -5.19 -1.86
CA ASN A 45 -5.08 -5.23 -0.83
C ASN A 45 -5.07 -3.92 -0.01
N LEU A 46 -5.13 -2.76 -0.67
CA LEU A 46 -5.12 -1.45 -0.02
C LEU A 46 -6.33 -1.28 0.90
N ASP A 47 -7.51 -1.68 0.43
CA ASP A 47 -8.75 -1.65 1.20
C ASP A 47 -8.65 -2.51 2.47
N GLU A 48 -8.12 -3.73 2.36
CA GLU A 48 -7.88 -4.60 3.53
C GLU A 48 -6.90 -3.96 4.51
N PHE A 49 -5.80 -3.38 4.02
CA PHE A 49 -4.80 -2.74 4.89
C PHE A 49 -5.39 -1.56 5.65
N LEU A 50 -6.15 -0.69 4.99
CA LEU A 50 -6.77 0.46 5.65
C LEU A 50 -7.85 0.02 6.65
N MET A 51 -8.79 -0.83 6.22
CA MET A 51 -9.91 -1.23 7.08
C MET A 51 -9.48 -2.09 8.25
N VAL A 52 -8.63 -3.10 7.99
CA VAL A 52 -8.28 -4.09 9.02
C VAL A 52 -7.06 -3.63 9.80
N ARG A 53 -5.96 -3.23 9.13
CA ARG A 53 -4.70 -2.95 9.83
C ARG A 53 -4.66 -1.57 10.44
N VAL A 54 -4.89 -0.52 9.66
CA VAL A 54 -4.93 0.84 10.19
C VAL A 54 -6.08 1.00 11.18
N GLY A 55 -7.26 0.45 10.85
CA GLY A 55 -8.41 0.44 11.78
C GLY A 55 -8.12 -0.22 13.13
N SER A 56 -7.44 -1.38 13.15
CA SER A 56 -7.06 -2.05 14.40
C SER A 56 -6.04 -1.26 15.22
N LEU A 57 -5.06 -0.61 14.55
CA LEU A 57 -4.06 0.22 15.21
C LEU A 57 -4.69 1.50 15.78
N ASP A 58 -5.61 2.14 15.05
CA ASP A 58 -6.32 3.35 15.54
C ASP A 58 -7.23 3.03 16.72
N ALA A 59 -7.94 1.90 16.69
CA ALA A 59 -8.74 1.43 17.83
C ALA A 59 -7.87 1.15 19.08
N GLY A 60 -6.60 0.80 18.88
CA GLY A 60 -5.63 0.51 19.94
C GLY A 60 -4.69 1.66 20.29
N LYS A 61 -4.86 2.87 19.73
CA LYS A 61 -3.86 3.95 19.84
C LYS A 61 -3.57 4.42 21.26
N ASP A 62 -4.59 4.36 22.13
CA ASP A 62 -4.45 4.72 23.55
C ASP A 62 -3.79 3.61 24.39
N SER A 63 -3.64 2.42 23.82
CA SER A 63 -2.97 1.29 24.46
C SER A 63 -1.46 1.47 24.46
N LYS A 64 -0.85 1.24 25.63
CA LYS A 64 0.62 1.20 25.79
C LYS A 64 1.23 -0.16 25.44
N VAL A 65 0.42 -1.12 24.95
CA VAL A 65 0.91 -2.41 24.50
C VAL A 65 1.87 -2.20 23.32
N ARG A 66 3.04 -2.83 23.41
CA ARG A 66 4.08 -2.79 22.38
C ARG A 66 4.09 -4.08 21.59
N GLU A 67 4.28 -3.98 20.29
CA GLU A 67 4.40 -5.14 19.41
C GLU A 67 5.74 -5.85 19.62
N ASN A 68 5.73 -7.19 19.65
CA ASN A 68 6.86 -7.99 20.13
C ASN A 68 8.13 -7.88 19.27
N LYS A 69 8.02 -7.63 17.95
CA LYS A 69 9.16 -7.63 17.02
C LYS A 69 9.81 -6.27 16.89
N THR A 70 9.00 -5.22 16.81
CA THR A 70 9.43 -3.84 16.56
C THR A 70 9.50 -3.02 17.84
N ASN A 71 8.90 -3.52 18.93
CA ASN A 71 8.75 -2.84 20.21
C ASN A 71 8.02 -1.49 20.09
N LEU A 72 7.16 -1.32 19.08
CA LEU A 72 6.41 -0.10 18.83
C LEU A 72 4.99 -0.20 19.40
N THR A 73 4.50 0.90 19.98
CA THR A 73 3.08 1.09 20.33
C THR A 73 2.23 1.26 19.07
N CYS A 74 0.90 1.14 19.20
CA CYS A 74 0.00 1.35 18.08
C CYS A 74 0.15 2.76 17.48
N GLN A 75 0.27 3.79 18.33
CA GLN A 75 0.50 5.17 17.88
C GLN A 75 1.83 5.31 17.13
N GLU A 76 2.94 4.77 17.66
CA GLU A 76 4.24 4.84 16.99
C GLU A 76 4.24 4.09 15.64
N GLN A 77 3.45 3.01 15.51
CA GLN A 77 3.27 2.32 14.24
C GLN A 77 2.46 3.16 13.24
N LEU A 78 1.36 3.79 13.68
CA LEU A 78 0.57 4.72 12.87
C LEU A 78 1.41 5.89 12.40
N ASP A 79 2.21 6.49 13.29
CA ASP A 79 3.09 7.61 12.95
C ASP A 79 4.10 7.20 11.87
N ARG A 80 4.66 5.99 11.93
CA ARG A 80 5.55 5.48 10.89
C ARG A 80 4.84 5.21 9.56
N ILE A 81 3.59 4.76 9.59
CA ILE A 81 2.77 4.61 8.39
C ILE A 81 2.51 5.98 7.76
N ILE A 82 2.07 6.97 8.54
CA ILE A 82 1.73 8.33 8.09
C ILE A 82 2.97 9.09 7.59
N VAL A 83 4.10 8.99 8.30
CA VAL A 83 5.37 9.60 7.88
C VAL A 83 5.85 9.02 6.55
N LYS A 84 5.67 7.71 6.32
CA LYS A 84 5.91 7.10 5.01
C LYS A 84 4.83 7.39 3.99
N GLU A 85 3.59 7.65 4.38
CA GLU A 85 2.53 8.02 3.44
C GLU A 85 2.79 9.42 2.85
N ASN A 86 3.33 10.33 3.68
CA ASN A 86 3.87 11.62 3.23
C ASN A 86 5.19 11.49 2.46
N ASP A 87 5.74 10.28 2.31
CA ASP A 87 6.81 10.05 1.36
C ASP A 87 6.27 10.42 -0.04
N PRO A 88 6.91 11.38 -0.73
CA PRO A 88 6.46 11.83 -2.04
C PRO A 88 6.36 10.68 -3.04
N VAL A 89 7.09 9.58 -2.84
CA VAL A 89 6.99 8.36 -3.64
C VAL A 89 5.67 7.61 -3.40
N ILE A 90 5.18 7.51 -2.15
CA ILE A 90 3.89 6.85 -1.87
C ILE A 90 2.73 7.73 -2.33
N LYS A 91 2.83 9.05 -2.10
CA LYS A 91 1.83 10.01 -2.53
C LYS A 91 1.72 10.08 -4.06
N ALA A 92 2.86 10.09 -4.76
CA ALA A 92 2.89 10.00 -6.23
C ALA A 92 2.29 8.69 -6.73
N ARG A 93 2.54 7.57 -6.05
CA ARG A 93 1.95 6.26 -6.41
C ARG A 93 0.44 6.22 -6.27
N ILE A 94 -0.12 6.73 -5.18
CA ILE A 94 -1.58 6.82 -5.02
C ILE A 94 -2.20 7.68 -6.13
N LEU A 95 -1.54 8.77 -6.50
CA LEU A 95 -2.00 9.64 -7.60
C LEU A 95 -1.88 8.95 -8.97
N ASP A 96 -0.80 8.21 -9.20
CA ASP A 96 -0.59 7.39 -10.39
C ASP A 96 -1.64 6.26 -10.48
N ASP A 97 -2.09 5.70 -9.35
CA ASP A 97 -3.16 4.68 -9.30
C ASP A 97 -4.48 5.26 -9.84
N PHE A 98 -4.84 6.46 -9.39
CA PHE A 98 -6.03 7.17 -9.88
C PHE A 98 -5.91 7.58 -11.36
N GLU A 99 -4.72 7.94 -11.81
CA GLU A 99 -4.44 8.27 -13.22
C GLU A 99 -4.51 7.01 -14.10
N CYS A 100 -3.93 5.90 -13.64
CA CYS A 100 -3.95 4.59 -14.29
C CYS A 100 -5.39 4.09 -14.44
N MET A 101 -6.16 4.13 -13.35
CA MET A 101 -7.60 3.83 -13.37
C MET A 101 -8.37 4.71 -14.35
N ARG A 102 -8.09 6.02 -14.40
CA ARG A 102 -8.71 6.93 -15.37
C ARG A 102 -8.35 6.58 -16.82
N ARG A 103 -7.10 6.23 -17.10
CA ARG A 103 -6.63 5.85 -18.45
C ARG A 103 -7.27 4.55 -18.91
N LEU A 104 -7.31 3.54 -18.04
CA LEU A 104 -7.90 2.24 -18.34
C LEU A 104 -9.42 2.32 -18.53
N THR A 105 -10.12 3.14 -17.72
CA THR A 105 -11.57 3.40 -17.90
C THR A 105 -11.87 4.10 -19.22
N ARG A 106 -10.97 4.95 -19.72
CA ARG A 106 -11.11 5.57 -21.05
C ARG A 106 -10.87 4.57 -22.18
N ALA A 107 -9.91 3.67 -22.03
CA ALA A 107 -9.61 2.63 -23.01
C ALA A 107 -10.77 1.63 -23.17
N THR A 108 -11.42 1.24 -22.07
CA THR A 108 -12.56 0.30 -22.10
C THR A 108 -13.86 0.91 -22.65
N ARG A 109 -14.05 2.24 -22.54
CA ARG A 109 -15.18 2.94 -23.19
C ARG A 109 -15.15 2.90 -24.71
N HIS A 110 -14.00 2.60 -25.32
CA HIS A 110 -13.89 2.39 -26.77
C HIS A 110 -14.07 0.94 -27.21
N MET A 111 -14.21 -0.02 -26.27
CA MET A 111 -14.50 -1.43 -26.58
C MET A 111 -16.00 -1.77 -26.63
N HIS A 112 -16.88 -0.80 -26.42
CA HIS A 112 -18.35 -0.97 -26.53
C HIS A 112 -18.95 -0.17 -27.70
N ARG A 113 -18.16 0.08 -28.75
CA ARG A 113 -18.64 0.54 -30.05
C ARG A 113 -18.20 -0.41 -31.15
#